data_AF-A0A0N4W4V2-F1
#
_entry.id   AF-A0A0N4W4V2-F1
#
_cell.length_a   1.000
_cell.length_b   1.000
_cell.length_c   1.000
_cell.angle_alpha   90.00
_cell.angle_beta   90.00
_cell.angle_gamma   90.00
#
_symmetry.space_group_name_H-M   'P 1'
#
loop_
_entity.id
_entity.type
_entity.pdbx_description
1 polymer ?
#
loop_
_entity_poly.entity_id
_entity_poly.type
_entity_poly.pdbx_seq_one_letter_code
_entity_poly.pdbx_strand_id
1 'polypeptide(L)'
;MSWISSAISLISITTSTFGVASNSLLIYLILTKTPHHLSSYSVLILNWSIGDLFVCMAALFERQRIMISGPSSFFIFSGPCTYWGSKACFVGSIFLLHCLVHGFWSMLYSFAYRYYILGHSQPRKGILILISVILYLPSLAYFVTICLQILYCSKNSDEAKLKAEIKIQLGIDASAECVSGYLNEFELHYALIYITIIPFVIYIAILILRKLTIWKLKSYETAMSEGTRQLHAQMLKVHISG
;
A
#
# COMPACT_ATOMS: atom_id res chain seq x y z
N MET A 1 -0.66 -13.51 27.94
CA MET A 1 -0.11 -12.51 26.98
C MET A 1 0.77 -13.13 25.90
N SER A 2 1.53 -14.21 26.16
CA SER A 2 2.39 -14.86 25.15
C SER A 2 1.64 -15.45 23.94
N TRP A 3 0.55 -16.18 24.17
CA TRP A 3 -0.22 -16.82 23.08
C TRP A 3 -0.83 -15.82 22.08
N ILE A 4 -1.22 -14.63 22.55
CA ILE A 4 -1.77 -13.55 21.72
C ILE A 4 -0.70 -13.02 20.75
N SER A 5 0.50 -12.76 21.26
CA SER A 5 1.62 -12.28 20.44
C SER A 5 2.03 -13.32 19.38
N SER A 6 2.07 -14.61 19.76
CA SER A 6 2.36 -15.69 18.83
C SER A 6 1.27 -15.84 17.77
N ALA A 7 -0.01 -15.70 18.14
CA ALA A 7 -1.13 -15.73 17.20
C ALA A 7 -1.08 -14.57 16.20
N ILE A 8 -0.82 -13.34 16.67
CA ILE A 8 -0.67 -12.15 15.80
C ILE A 8 0.50 -12.34 14.83
N SER A 9 1.62 -12.85 15.31
CA SER A 9 2.79 -13.13 14.47
C SER A 9 2.48 -14.17 13.39
N LEU A 10 1.80 -15.26 13.77
CA LEU A 10 1.41 -16.32 12.83
C LEU A 10 0.44 -15.80 11.75
N ILE A 11 -0.54 -14.99 12.14
CA ILE A 11 -1.48 -14.36 11.21
C ILE A 11 -0.70 -13.45 10.24
N SER A 12 0.17 -12.59 10.75
CA SER A 12 0.96 -11.69 9.90
C SER A 12 1.82 -12.46 8.89
N ILE A 13 2.49 -13.54 9.32
CA ILE A 13 3.33 -14.35 8.42
C ILE A 13 2.48 -15.02 7.35
N THR A 14 1.37 -15.65 7.72
CA THR A 14 0.51 -16.36 6.77
C THR A 14 -0.13 -15.40 5.78
N THR A 15 -0.66 -14.27 6.23
CA THR A 15 -1.24 -13.23 5.36
C THR A 15 -0.20 -12.65 4.41
N SER A 16 0.99 -12.27 4.89
CA SER A 16 2.02 -11.71 4.03
C SER A 16 2.56 -12.73 3.03
N THR A 17 2.71 -14.00 3.41
CA THR A 17 3.15 -15.06 2.47
C THR A 17 2.10 -15.29 1.38
N PHE A 18 0.83 -15.32 1.75
CA PHE A 18 -0.28 -15.38 0.78
C PHE A 18 -0.30 -14.15 -0.13
N GLY A 19 -0.07 -12.96 0.42
CA GLY A 19 0.04 -11.71 -0.33
C GLY A 19 1.18 -11.75 -1.36
N VAL A 20 2.36 -12.25 -0.98
CA VAL A 20 3.49 -12.43 -1.92
C VAL A 20 3.10 -13.37 -3.06
N ALA A 21 2.54 -14.54 -2.75
CA ALA A 21 2.17 -15.53 -3.75
C ALA A 21 1.08 -15.02 -4.71
N SER A 22 0.01 -14.42 -4.17
CA SER A 22 -1.12 -13.92 -4.96
C SER A 22 -0.74 -12.73 -5.84
N ASN A 23 0.03 -11.76 -5.33
CA ASN A 23 0.49 -10.63 -6.14
C ASN A 23 1.50 -11.06 -7.21
N SER A 24 2.40 -12.01 -6.91
CA SER A 24 3.32 -12.57 -7.91
C SER A 24 2.56 -13.26 -9.05
N LEU A 25 1.53 -14.05 -8.72
CA LEU A 25 0.65 -14.67 -9.71
C LEU A 25 -0.09 -13.61 -10.53
N LEU A 26 -0.62 -12.55 -9.88
CA LEU A 26 -1.32 -11.47 -10.55
C LEU A 26 -0.41 -10.73 -11.54
N ILE A 27 0.82 -10.41 -11.13
CA ILE A 27 1.84 -9.80 -12.01
C ILE A 27 2.09 -10.72 -13.22
N TYR A 28 2.31 -12.02 -12.99
CA TYR A 28 2.51 -12.98 -14.07
C TYR A 28 1.34 -13.01 -15.05
N LEU A 29 0.10 -13.05 -14.56
CA LEU A 29 -1.10 -13.05 -15.40
C LEU A 29 -1.25 -11.75 -16.20
N ILE A 30 -0.93 -10.60 -15.58
CA ILE A 30 -0.99 -9.30 -16.26
C ILE A 30 0.00 -9.25 -17.42
N LEU A 31 1.22 -9.73 -17.21
CA LEU A 31 2.27 -9.70 -18.23
C LEU A 31 2.03 -10.70 -19.37
N THR A 32 1.39 -11.84 -19.10
CA THR A 32 1.26 -12.94 -20.07
C THR A 32 -0.12 -13.09 -20.72
N LYS A 33 -1.20 -12.64 -20.07
CA LYS A 33 -2.59 -12.94 -20.50
C LYS A 33 -3.46 -11.71 -20.75
N THR A 34 -2.97 -10.49 -20.56
CA THR A 34 -3.80 -9.28 -20.72
C THR A 34 -4.18 -9.03 -22.18
N PRO A 35 -5.48 -8.96 -22.54
CA PRO A 35 -5.93 -8.62 -23.89
C PRO A 35 -5.77 -7.12 -24.21
N HIS A 36 -5.60 -6.78 -25.48
CA HIS A 36 -5.29 -5.41 -25.93
C HIS A 36 -6.30 -4.35 -25.43
N HIS A 37 -7.60 -4.69 -25.34
CA HIS A 37 -8.66 -3.76 -24.91
C HIS A 37 -8.61 -3.37 -23.41
N LEU A 38 -7.93 -4.17 -22.57
CA LEU A 38 -7.72 -3.86 -21.14
C LEU A 38 -6.31 -3.32 -20.86
N SER A 39 -5.48 -3.18 -21.90
CA SER A 39 -4.05 -2.96 -21.74
C SER A 39 -3.69 -1.58 -21.15
N SER A 40 -4.59 -0.60 -21.18
CA SER A 40 -4.43 0.67 -20.46
C SER A 40 -4.74 0.51 -18.97
N TYR A 41 -5.79 -0.24 -18.64
CA TYR A 41 -6.18 -0.48 -17.25
C TYR A 41 -5.21 -1.41 -16.53
N SER A 42 -4.61 -2.37 -17.24
CA SER A 42 -3.64 -3.31 -16.69
C SER A 42 -2.37 -2.64 -16.15
N VAL A 43 -1.99 -1.46 -16.66
CA VAL A 43 -0.86 -0.67 -16.12
C VAL A 43 -1.14 -0.26 -14.67
N LEU A 44 -2.38 0.13 -14.36
CA LEU A 44 -2.77 0.55 -13.02
C LEU A 44 -2.81 -0.64 -12.06
N ILE A 45 -3.36 -1.77 -12.51
CA ILE A 45 -3.37 -3.01 -11.73
C ILE A 45 -1.94 -3.50 -11.48
N LEU A 46 -1.07 -3.42 -12.49
CA LEU A 46 0.33 -3.82 -12.37
C LEU A 46 1.04 -2.97 -11.31
N ASN A 47 0.89 -1.64 -11.36
CA ASN A 47 1.47 -0.73 -10.38
C ASN A 47 1.02 -1.07 -8.94
N TRP A 48 -0.28 -1.32 -8.77
CA TRP A 48 -0.84 -1.74 -7.48
C TRP A 48 -0.25 -3.07 -7.01
N SER A 49 -0.21 -4.09 -7.87
CA SER A 49 0.29 -5.43 -7.52
C SER A 49 1.78 -5.45 -7.17
N ILE A 50 2.59 -4.61 -7.81
CA ILE A 50 4.01 -4.44 -7.47
C ILE A 50 4.15 -3.79 -6.10
N GLY A 51 3.37 -2.74 -5.82
CA GLY A 51 3.35 -2.10 -4.50
C GLY A 51 2.95 -3.07 -3.40
N ASP A 52 1.87 -3.82 -3.58
CA ASP A 52 1.35 -4.78 -2.59
C ASP A 52 2.31 -5.96 -2.38
N LEU A 53 3.00 -6.40 -3.43
CA LEU A 53 4.10 -7.37 -3.32
C LEU A 53 5.23 -6.83 -2.42
N PHE A 54 5.67 -5.59 -2.62
CA PHE A 54 6.71 -4.97 -1.78
C PHE A 54 6.25 -4.80 -0.33
N VAL A 55 4.99 -4.41 -0.09
CA VAL A 55 4.42 -4.36 1.26
C VAL A 55 4.51 -5.72 1.94
N CYS A 56 4.09 -6.79 1.27
CA CYS A 56 4.11 -8.13 1.85
C CYS A 56 5.53 -8.63 2.13
N MET A 57 6.48 -8.34 1.23
CA MET A 57 7.89 -8.70 1.45
C MET A 57 8.52 -7.92 2.61
N ALA A 58 8.28 -6.61 2.71
CA ALA A 58 8.77 -5.78 3.80
C ALA A 58 8.17 -6.20 5.16
N ALA A 59 6.87 -6.51 5.18
CA ALA A 59 6.22 -7.05 6.38
C ALA A 59 6.85 -8.36 6.88
N LEU A 60 7.21 -9.28 5.98
CA LEU A 60 7.93 -10.50 6.32
C LEU A 60 9.37 -10.23 6.77
N PHE A 61 10.03 -9.24 6.16
CA PHE A 61 11.40 -8.85 6.45
C PHE A 61 11.55 -8.27 7.87
N GLU A 62 10.62 -7.44 8.31
CA GLU A 62 10.73 -6.72 9.59
C GLU A 62 10.12 -7.47 10.77
N ARG A 63 8.93 -8.06 10.55
CA ARG A 63 8.03 -8.55 11.61
C ARG A 63 8.03 -7.60 12.81
N GLN A 64 7.65 -6.35 12.56
CA GLN A 64 7.69 -5.29 13.55
C GLN A 64 6.52 -5.36 14.54
N ARG A 65 6.80 -5.02 15.79
CA ARG A 65 5.81 -4.79 16.85
C ARG A 65 5.95 -3.37 17.34
N ILE A 66 4.85 -2.62 17.30
CA ILE A 66 4.80 -1.22 17.73
C ILE A 66 4.29 -1.17 19.18
N MET A 67 5.01 -0.47 20.05
CA MET A 67 4.59 -0.11 21.39
C MET A 67 4.62 1.40 21.54
N ILE A 68 3.53 1.99 22.03
CA ILE A 68 3.45 3.42 22.27
C ILE A 68 3.34 3.61 23.77
N SER A 69 4.24 4.38 24.36
CA SER A 69 4.21 4.75 25.78
C SER A 69 4.40 6.25 25.90
N GLY A 70 3.31 6.96 26.20
CA GLY A 70 3.28 8.41 26.27
C GLY A 70 3.82 9.06 24.98
N PRO A 71 4.87 9.89 25.07
CA PRO A 71 5.44 10.62 23.93
C PRO A 71 6.26 9.77 22.96
N SER A 72 6.63 8.56 23.38
CA SER A 72 7.60 7.72 22.68
C SER A 72 6.94 6.54 21.99
N SER A 73 7.48 6.18 20.82
CA SER A 73 7.11 4.98 20.08
C SER A 73 8.32 4.08 19.90
N PHE A 74 8.11 2.80 20.19
CA PHE A 74 9.13 1.77 20.12
C PHE A 74 8.72 0.72 19.10
N PHE A 75 9.62 0.45 18.16
CA PHE A 75 9.54 -0.61 17.17
C PHE A 75 10.49 -1.72 17.59
N ILE A 76 9.92 -2.88 17.93
CA ILE A 76 10.66 -4.10 18.23
C ILE A 76 10.59 -4.99 16.99
N PHE A 77 11.75 -5.43 16.51
CA PHE A 77 11.84 -6.25 15.29
C PHE A 77 12.19 -7.69 15.61
N SER A 78 11.49 -8.61 14.95
CA SER A 78 11.74 -10.05 15.08
C SER A 78 11.92 -10.74 13.72
N GLY A 79 11.99 -9.98 12.63
CA GLY A 79 12.14 -10.49 11.27
C GLY A 79 13.59 -10.79 10.86
N PRO A 80 13.81 -11.30 9.64
CA PRO A 80 15.13 -11.45 9.04
C PRO A 80 15.98 -10.16 9.05
N CYS A 81 15.37 -8.99 9.12
CA CYS A 81 16.07 -7.71 9.19
C CYS A 81 17.08 -7.64 10.35
N THR A 82 16.85 -8.39 11.44
CA THR A 82 17.69 -8.37 12.65
C THR A 82 19.11 -8.85 12.39
N TYR A 83 19.32 -9.69 11.36
CA TYR A 83 20.65 -10.12 10.95
C TYR A 83 21.53 -8.97 10.41
N TRP A 84 20.90 -7.90 9.92
CA TRP A 84 21.59 -6.69 9.44
C TRP A 84 21.56 -5.53 10.46
N GLY A 85 20.95 -5.76 11.62
CA GLY A 85 20.86 -4.79 12.72
C GLY A 85 19.67 -3.82 12.62
N SER A 86 19.50 -3.04 13.69
CA SER A 86 18.31 -2.22 13.91
C SER A 86 18.09 -1.13 12.84
N LYS A 87 19.17 -0.57 12.28
CA LYS A 87 19.06 0.43 11.20
C LYS A 87 18.44 -0.15 9.93
N ALA A 88 18.83 -1.38 9.56
CA ALA A 88 18.26 -2.06 8.40
C ALA A 88 16.78 -2.38 8.62
N CYS A 89 16.41 -2.83 9.82
CA CYS A 89 15.01 -3.01 10.21
C CYS A 89 14.22 -1.71 10.10
N PHE A 90 14.75 -0.60 10.63
CA PHE A 90 14.06 0.68 10.60
C PHE A 90 13.89 1.22 9.17
N VAL A 91 14.91 1.10 8.32
CA VAL A 91 14.80 1.44 6.88
C VAL A 91 13.72 0.59 6.20
N GLY A 92 13.64 -0.70 6.55
CA GLY A 92 12.53 -1.57 6.14
C GLY A 92 11.19 -0.93 6.50
N SER A 93 10.99 -0.52 7.75
CA SER A 93 9.70 0.01 8.20
C SER A 93 9.28 1.28 7.50
N ILE A 94 10.24 2.16 7.18
CA ILE A 94 9.97 3.35 6.39
C ILE A 94 9.64 2.96 4.93
N PHE A 95 10.29 1.93 4.38
CA PHE A 95 9.97 1.40 3.06
C PHE A 95 8.57 0.78 3.00
N LEU A 96 8.19 -0.02 4.01
CA LEU A 96 6.84 -0.55 4.16
C LEU A 96 5.80 0.59 4.17
N LEU A 97 6.06 1.64 4.96
CA LEU A 97 5.18 2.79 5.02
C LEU A 97 5.07 3.52 3.67
N HIS A 98 6.20 3.71 2.99
CA HIS A 98 6.25 4.29 1.66
C HIS A 98 5.36 3.51 0.67
N CYS A 99 5.47 2.18 0.66
CA CYS A 99 4.68 1.33 -0.22
C CYS A 99 3.18 1.37 0.12
N LEU A 100 2.81 1.41 1.41
CA LEU A 100 1.41 1.54 1.83
C LEU A 100 0.78 2.86 1.37
N VAL A 101 1.47 3.98 1.58
CA VAL A 101 0.96 5.30 1.17
C VAL A 101 0.87 5.39 -0.36
N HIS A 102 1.88 4.92 -1.08
CA HIS A 102 1.83 4.83 -2.54
C HIS A 102 0.68 3.93 -3.02
N GLY A 103 0.42 2.83 -2.30
CA GLY A 103 -0.75 1.99 -2.47
C GLY A 103 -2.02 2.84 -2.46
N PHE A 104 -2.35 3.50 -1.35
CA PHE A 104 -3.58 4.31 -1.25
C PHE A 104 -3.79 5.28 -2.42
N TRP A 105 -2.74 5.99 -2.85
CA TRP A 105 -2.80 6.86 -4.03
C TRP A 105 -3.09 6.10 -5.32
N SER A 106 -2.45 4.94 -5.51
CA SER A 106 -2.69 4.05 -6.65
C SER A 106 -4.11 3.48 -6.67
N MET A 107 -4.70 3.20 -5.50
CA MET A 107 -6.10 2.79 -5.38
C MET A 107 -7.04 3.89 -5.86
N LEU A 108 -6.85 5.10 -5.31
CA LEU A 108 -7.66 6.26 -5.65
C LEU A 108 -7.62 6.53 -7.15
N TYR A 109 -6.42 6.49 -7.72
CA TYR A 109 -6.22 6.69 -9.14
C TYR A 109 -6.95 5.64 -9.99
N SER A 110 -6.91 4.36 -9.56
CA SER A 110 -7.64 3.29 -10.23
C SER A 110 -9.16 3.50 -10.24
N PHE A 111 -9.74 4.00 -9.14
CA PHE A 111 -11.16 4.35 -9.08
C PHE A 111 -11.50 5.59 -9.91
N ALA A 112 -10.66 6.62 -9.88
CA ALA A 112 -10.83 7.81 -10.71
C ALA A 112 -10.78 7.47 -12.21
N TYR A 113 -9.85 6.60 -12.63
CA TYR A 113 -9.76 6.10 -13.99
C TYR A 113 -11.04 5.36 -14.41
N ARG A 114 -11.56 4.44 -13.58
CA ARG A 114 -12.80 3.70 -13.86
C ARG A 114 -14.00 4.62 -14.03
N TYR A 115 -14.09 5.69 -13.23
CA TYR A 115 -15.14 6.69 -13.39
C TYR A 115 -14.98 7.51 -14.69
N TYR A 116 -13.74 7.86 -15.05
CA TYR A 116 -13.43 8.68 -16.22
C TYR A 116 -13.82 7.99 -17.54
N ILE A 117 -13.44 6.72 -17.71
CA ILE A 117 -13.71 5.97 -18.96
C ILE A 117 -15.20 5.75 -19.26
N LEU A 118 -16.08 5.91 -18.26
CA LEU A 118 -17.53 5.80 -18.46
C LEU A 118 -18.12 6.98 -19.24
N GLY A 119 -17.41 8.11 -19.34
CA GLY A 119 -17.87 9.28 -20.10
C GLY A 119 -16.90 9.79 -21.14
N HIS A 120 -15.70 9.21 -21.24
CA HIS A 120 -14.64 9.67 -22.11
C HIS A 120 -13.92 8.48 -22.74
N SER A 121 -13.32 8.70 -23.91
CA SER A 121 -12.43 7.72 -24.55
C SER A 121 -11.25 7.35 -23.66
N GLN A 122 -10.76 6.11 -23.79
CA GLN A 122 -9.62 5.63 -23.00
C GLN A 122 -8.38 6.52 -23.21
N PRO A 123 -7.74 7.01 -22.14
CA PRO A 123 -6.51 7.78 -22.25
C PRO A 123 -5.35 6.88 -22.73
N ARG A 124 -4.35 7.51 -23.35
CA ARG A 124 -3.14 6.81 -23.80
C ARG A 124 -2.34 6.28 -22.60
N LYS A 125 -1.72 5.10 -22.76
CA LYS A 125 -0.88 4.46 -21.73
C LYS A 125 0.21 5.36 -21.16
N GLY A 126 0.86 6.17 -22.00
CA GLY A 126 1.92 7.08 -21.55
C GLY A 126 1.44 8.12 -20.54
N ILE A 127 0.20 8.62 -20.68
CA ILE A 127 -0.39 9.57 -19.72
C ILE A 127 -0.66 8.86 -18.39
N LEU A 128 -1.13 7.60 -18.44
CA LEU A 128 -1.38 6.81 -17.24
C LEU A 128 -0.08 6.58 -16.44
N ILE A 129 0.99 6.18 -17.15
CA ILE A 129 2.31 5.99 -16.55
C ILE A 129 2.83 7.30 -15.96
N LEU A 130 2.71 8.42 -16.67
CA LEU A 130 3.16 9.72 -16.20
C LEU A 130 2.45 10.12 -14.89
N ILE A 131 1.12 9.96 -14.83
CA ILE A 131 0.35 10.27 -13.61
C ILE A 131 0.77 9.34 -12.46
N SER A 132 0.94 8.04 -12.72
CA SER A 132 1.44 7.09 -11.72
C SER A 132 2.81 7.49 -11.16
N VAL A 133 3.73 7.96 -12.01
CA VAL A 133 5.04 8.47 -11.58
C VAL A 133 4.89 9.73 -10.73
N ILE A 134 4.04 10.69 -11.13
CA ILE A 134 3.81 11.92 -10.35
C ILE A 134 3.25 11.59 -8.96
N LEU A 135 2.32 10.64 -8.87
CA LEU A 135 1.73 10.19 -7.59
C LEU A 135 2.73 9.41 -6.71
N TYR A 136 3.80 8.87 -7.30
CA TYR A 136 4.88 8.17 -6.58
C TYR A 136 5.88 9.14 -5.93
N LEU A 137 6.13 10.30 -6.54
CA LEU A 137 7.17 11.24 -6.10
C LEU A 137 7.06 11.69 -4.63
N PRO A 138 5.87 12.04 -4.09
CA PRO A 138 5.79 12.53 -2.71
C PRO A 138 6.20 11.48 -1.67
N SER A 139 5.75 10.24 -1.84
CA SER A 139 6.12 9.15 -0.93
C SER A 139 7.58 8.77 -1.08
N LEU A 140 8.15 8.84 -2.29
CA LEU A 140 9.58 8.60 -2.51
C LEU A 140 10.43 9.68 -1.85
N ALA A 141 10.07 10.95 -2.00
CA ALA A 141 10.79 12.05 -1.39
C ALA A 141 10.84 11.90 0.14
N TYR A 142 9.71 11.55 0.76
CA TYR A 142 9.65 11.27 2.19
C TYR A 142 10.52 10.07 2.61
N PHE A 143 10.49 8.98 1.83
CA PHE A 143 11.34 7.80 2.10
C PHE A 143 12.82 8.16 2.07
N VAL A 144 13.25 8.90 1.03
CA VAL A 144 14.65 9.28 0.84
C VAL A 144 15.11 10.23 1.95
N THR A 145 14.32 11.24 2.32
CA THR A 145 14.71 12.19 3.37
C THR A 145 14.92 11.51 4.71
N ILE A 146 14.02 10.61 5.11
CA ILE A 146 14.15 9.85 6.36
C ILE A 146 15.32 8.86 6.29
N CYS A 147 15.53 8.18 5.15
CA CYS A 147 16.68 7.29 4.99
C CYS A 147 18.01 8.04 5.10
N LEU A 148 18.13 9.22 4.49
CA LEU A 148 19.31 10.07 4.63
C LEU A 148 19.50 10.50 6.10
N GLN A 149 18.44 10.90 6.79
CA GLN A 149 18.50 11.25 8.21
C GLN A 149 19.04 10.08 9.05
N ILE A 150 18.57 8.84 8.80
CA ILE A 150 19.05 7.66 9.52
C ILE A 150 20.54 7.39 9.22
N LEU A 151 20.95 7.47 7.96
CA LEU A 151 22.33 7.18 7.56
C LEU A 151 23.33 8.21 8.10
N TYR A 152 22.97 9.49 8.11
CA TYR A 152 23.89 10.59 8.46
C TYR A 152 23.78 11.04 9.93
N CYS A 153 22.62 10.90 10.58
CA CYS A 153 22.40 11.42 11.94
C CYS A 153 22.27 10.35 13.02
N SER A 154 21.97 9.08 12.68
CA SER A 154 21.78 8.04 13.70
C SER A 154 23.12 7.55 14.28
N LYS A 155 23.41 8.00 15.50
CA LYS A 155 24.51 7.45 16.30
C LYS A 155 24.03 6.13 16.91
N ASN A 156 24.90 5.11 17.00
CA ASN A 156 24.57 3.83 17.65
C ASN A 156 24.11 4.00 19.12
N SER A 157 24.36 5.17 19.74
CA SER A 157 23.82 5.55 21.05
C SER A 157 22.30 5.63 21.12
N ASP A 158 21.60 5.75 19.99
CA ASP A 158 20.15 5.97 20.00
C ASP A 158 19.35 4.68 20.27
N GLU A 159 19.84 3.53 19.80
CA GLU A 159 19.27 2.22 20.16
C GLU A 159 19.45 1.92 21.65
N ALA A 160 20.62 2.20 22.21
CA ALA A 160 20.90 1.99 23.63
C ALA A 160 19.98 2.87 24.52
N LYS A 161 19.75 4.13 24.11
CA LYS A 161 18.78 5.03 24.76
C LYS A 161 17.36 4.49 24.68
N LEU A 162 16.92 4.03 23.50
CA LEU A 162 15.60 3.44 23.31
C LEU A 162 15.40 2.20 24.21
N LYS A 163 16.40 1.32 24.29
CA LYS A 163 16.35 0.14 25.18
C LYS A 163 16.28 0.53 26.66
N ALA A 164 17.02 1.55 27.08
CA ALA A 164 16.95 2.07 28.45
C ALA A 164 15.56 2.64 28.75
N GLU A 165 14.99 3.42 27.82
CA GLU A 165 13.66 4.01 27.99
C GLU A 165 12.55 2.95 28.03
N ILE A 166 12.62 1.91 27.19
CA ILE A 166 11.68 0.77 27.24
C ILE A 166 11.72 0.09 28.62
N LYS A 167 12.93 -0.10 29.18
CA LYS A 167 13.08 -0.71 30.51
C LYS A 167 12.48 0.17 31.61
N ILE A 168 12.63 1.49 31.51
CA ILE A 168 12.08 2.46 32.47
C ILE A 168 10.55 2.54 32.36
N GLN A 169 10.02 2.69 31.15
CA GLN A 169 8.60 2.96 30.90
C GLN A 169 7.72 1.70 30.95
N LEU A 170 8.22 0.58 30.44
CA LEU A 170 7.45 -0.65 30.24
C LEU A 170 7.92 -1.80 31.14
N GLY A 171 9.07 -1.67 31.80
CA GLY A 171 9.65 -2.75 32.62
C GLY A 171 10.09 -3.97 31.82
N ILE A 172 10.18 -3.86 30.48
CA ILE A 172 10.54 -4.96 29.58
C ILE A 172 12.04 -4.92 29.30
N ASP A 173 12.72 -6.07 29.42
CA ASP A 173 14.12 -6.21 29.01
C ASP A 173 14.22 -6.51 27.51
N ALA A 174 14.46 -5.47 26.71
CA ALA A 174 14.64 -5.56 25.26
C ALA A 174 16.13 -5.58 24.85
N SER A 175 17.05 -5.94 25.76
CA SER A 175 18.50 -5.90 25.51
C SER A 175 18.96 -6.74 24.32
N ALA A 176 18.37 -7.93 24.15
CA ALA A 176 18.67 -8.88 23.08
C ALA A 176 17.91 -8.62 21.77
N GLU A 177 16.97 -7.68 21.75
CA GLU A 177 16.12 -7.41 20.58
C GLU A 177 16.65 -6.23 19.75
N CYS A 178 16.35 -6.20 18.44
CA CYS A 178 16.60 -5.01 17.63
C CYS A 178 15.47 -3.99 17.86
N VAL A 179 15.84 -2.78 18.29
CA VAL A 179 14.88 -1.73 18.67
C VAL A 179 15.16 -0.47 17.86
N SER A 180 14.10 0.17 17.35
CA SER A 180 14.16 1.54 16.81
C SER A 180 12.90 2.30 17.20
N GLY A 181 12.83 3.60 16.95
CA GLY A 181 11.71 4.38 17.47
C GLY A 181 11.86 5.88 17.36
N TYR A 182 10.78 6.57 17.71
CA TYR A 182 10.76 8.01 17.91
C TYR A 182 10.67 8.29 19.41
N LEU A 183 11.64 9.04 19.94
CA LEU A 183 11.64 9.50 21.33
C LEU A 183 10.88 10.83 21.49
N ASN A 184 10.77 11.61 20.42
CA ASN A 184 10.19 12.95 20.42
C ASN A 184 8.69 12.92 20.07
N GLU A 185 7.88 13.63 20.85
CA GLU A 185 6.43 13.77 20.62
C GLU A 185 6.11 14.30 19.23
N PHE A 186 6.84 15.31 18.76
CA PHE A 186 6.56 15.99 17.48
C PHE A 186 6.77 15.06 16.27
N GLU A 187 7.84 14.26 16.28
CA GLU A 187 8.13 13.31 15.20
C GLU A 187 7.09 12.19 15.16
N LEU A 188 6.70 11.69 16.33
CA LEU A 188 5.63 10.70 16.46
C LEU A 188 4.29 11.26 15.98
N HIS A 189 3.90 12.46 16.39
CA HIS A 189 2.64 13.09 15.95
C HIS A 189 2.61 13.33 14.45
N TYR A 190 3.71 13.83 13.86
CA TYR A 190 3.79 14.06 12.42
C TYR A 190 3.65 12.74 11.64
N ALA A 191 4.37 11.69 12.06
CA ALA A 191 4.24 10.36 11.46
C ALA A 191 2.81 9.81 11.60
N LEU A 192 2.22 9.87 12.80
CA LEU A 192 0.86 9.39 13.06
C LEU A 192 -0.19 10.13 12.23
N ILE A 193 -0.10 11.45 12.12
CA ILE A 193 -1.01 12.24 11.28
C ILE A 193 -0.88 11.84 9.81
N TYR A 194 0.36 11.71 9.33
CA TYR A 194 0.63 11.32 7.94
C TYR A 194 0.03 9.95 7.60
N ILE A 195 0.18 8.96 8.49
CA ILE A 195 -0.32 7.60 8.25
C ILE A 195 -1.82 7.42 8.52
N THR A 196 -2.47 8.32 9.25
CA THR A 196 -3.90 8.19 9.60
C THR A 196 -4.80 9.10 8.76
N ILE A 197 -4.49 10.39 8.70
CA ILE A 197 -5.36 11.38 8.06
C ILE A 197 -5.35 11.19 6.54
N ILE A 198 -4.17 10.98 5.93
CA ILE A 198 -4.06 10.86 4.47
C ILE A 198 -4.83 9.62 3.98
N PRO A 199 -4.63 8.40 4.52
CA PRO A 199 -5.41 7.25 4.10
C PRO A 199 -6.91 7.41 4.37
N PHE A 200 -7.30 8.05 5.48
CA PHE A 200 -8.70 8.31 5.77
C PHE A 200 -9.36 9.18 4.69
N VAL A 201 -8.75 10.32 4.35
CA VAL A 201 -9.25 11.22 3.30
C VAL A 201 -9.30 10.52 1.94
N ILE A 202 -8.25 9.77 1.60
CA ILE A 202 -8.20 8.98 0.36
C ILE A 202 -9.33 7.94 0.32
N TYR A 203 -9.57 7.25 1.43
CA TYR A 203 -10.61 6.23 1.52
C TYR A 203 -12.02 6.83 1.33
N ILE A 204 -12.29 7.98 1.94
CA ILE A 204 -13.55 8.71 1.72
C ILE A 204 -13.72 9.07 0.24
N ALA A 205 -12.68 9.58 -0.41
CA ALA A 205 -12.71 9.89 -1.85
C ALA A 205 -12.97 8.63 -2.71
N ILE A 206 -12.36 7.49 -2.37
CA ILE A 206 -12.61 6.20 -3.03
C ILE A 206 -14.08 5.79 -2.90
N LEU A 207 -14.66 5.91 -1.71
CA LEU A 207 -16.07 5.55 -1.49
C LEU A 207 -17.03 6.42 -2.31
N ILE A 208 -16.74 7.73 -2.40
CA ILE A 208 -17.50 8.67 -3.23
C ILE A 208 -17.40 8.28 -4.71
N LEU A 209 -16.16 8.10 -5.22
CA LEU A 209 -15.94 7.70 -6.62
C LEU A 209 -16.58 6.37 -6.95
N ARG A 210 -16.55 5.40 -6.03
CA ARG A 210 -17.21 4.10 -6.21
C ARG A 210 -18.72 4.27 -6.35
N LYS A 211 -19.36 5.06 -5.47
CA LYS A 211 -20.80 5.35 -5.58
C LYS A 211 -21.14 6.05 -6.90
N LEU A 212 -20.36 7.05 -7.30
CA LEU A 212 -20.55 7.76 -8.56
C LEU A 212 -20.39 6.84 -9.78
N THR A 213 -19.41 5.94 -9.76
CA THR A 213 -19.18 4.95 -10.83
C THR A 213 -20.37 4.01 -10.97
N ILE A 214 -20.87 3.45 -9.87
CA ILE A 214 -22.04 2.54 -9.88
C ILE A 214 -23.29 3.30 -10.34
N TRP A 215 -23.52 4.51 -9.85
CA TRP A 215 -24.67 5.32 -10.24
C TRP A 215 -24.65 5.65 -11.73
N LYS A 216 -23.48 6.04 -12.26
CA LYS A 216 -23.30 6.31 -13.68
C LYS A 216 -23.51 5.05 -14.52
N LEU A 217 -22.98 3.89 -14.13
CA LEU A 217 -23.24 2.61 -14.79
C LEU A 217 -24.74 2.28 -14.84
N LYS A 218 -25.45 2.40 -13.71
CA LYS A 218 -26.89 2.18 -13.64
C LYS A 218 -27.66 3.15 -14.54
N SER A 219 -27.24 4.41 -14.59
CA SER A 219 -27.87 5.42 -15.46
C SER A 219 -27.72 5.08 -16.95
N TYR A 220 -26.55 4.57 -17.38
CA TYR A 220 -26.34 4.09 -18.76
C TYR A 220 -27.16 2.85 -19.09
N GLU A 221 -27.30 1.92 -18.14
CA GLU A 221 -28.15 0.73 -18.31
C GLU A 221 -29.62 1.12 -18.47
N THR A 222 -30.11 2.08 -17.68
CA THR A 222 -31.48 2.60 -17.80
C THR A 222 -31.70 3.53 -18.99
N ALA A 223 -30.65 4.22 -19.46
CA ALA A 223 -30.69 5.12 -20.61
C ALA A 223 -30.39 4.42 -21.94
N MET A 224 -30.02 3.14 -21.93
CA MET A 224 -29.86 2.36 -23.14
C MET A 224 -31.24 2.21 -23.80
N SER A 225 -31.46 2.97 -24.88
CA SER A 225 -32.77 2.99 -25.55
C SER A 225 -33.14 1.58 -26.03
N GLU A 226 -34.44 1.28 -26.03
CA GLU A 226 -34.95 0.02 -26.59
C GLU A 226 -34.46 -0.25 -28.02
N GLY A 227 -34.22 0.82 -28.79
CA GLY A 227 -33.62 0.76 -30.12
C GLY A 227 -32.19 0.20 -30.13
N THR A 228 -31.32 0.63 -29.21
CA THR A 228 -29.95 0.10 -29.12
C THR A 228 -29.95 -1.35 -28.61
N ARG A 229 -30.90 -1.74 -27.76
CA ARG A 229 -31.11 -3.13 -27.32
C ARG A 229 -31.56 -4.03 -28.46
N GLN A 230 -32.48 -3.55 -29.31
CA GLN A 230 -32.92 -4.26 -30.51
C GLN A 230 -31.80 -4.37 -31.56
N LEU A 231 -30.99 -3.32 -31.76
CA LEU A 231 -29.87 -3.34 -32.69
C LEU A 231 -28.78 -4.36 -32.27
N HIS A 232 -28.46 -4.42 -30.97
CA HIS A 232 -27.54 -5.43 -30.42
C HIS A 232 -28.10 -6.86 -30.56
N ALA A 233 -29.41 -7.04 -30.33
CA ALA A 233 -30.07 -8.33 -30.53
C ALA A 233 -30.11 -8.76 -32.01
N GLN A 234 -30.24 -7.81 -32.94
CA GLN A 234 -30.16 -8.08 -34.37
C GLN A 234 -28.75 -8.46 -34.82
N MET A 235 -27.71 -7.76 -34.34
CA MET A 235 -26.32 -8.12 -34.66
C MET A 235 -25.93 -9.52 -34.15
N LEU A 236 -26.48 -9.96 -33.01
CA LEU A 236 -26.28 -11.32 -32.50
C LEU A 236 -27.01 -12.38 -33.32
N LYS A 237 -28.18 -12.07 -33.91
CA LYS A 237 -28.92 -13.01 -34.78
C LYS A 237 -28.23 -13.24 -36.12
N VAL A 238 -27.63 -12.20 -36.70
CA VAL A 238 -26.93 -12.29 -38.00
C VAL A 238 -25.69 -13.19 -37.94
N HIS A 239 -25.05 -13.30 -36.77
CA HIS A 239 -23.87 -14.16 -36.57
C HIS A 239 -24.20 -15.65 -36.38
N ILE A 240 -25.46 -16.02 -36.17
CA ILE A 240 -25.88 -17.41 -35.90
C ILE A 240 -26.48 -18.06 -37.16
N SER A 241 -26.74 -17.28 -38.21
CA SER A 241 -27.43 -17.73 -39.43
C SER A 241 -26.53 -17.84 -40.67
N GLY A 242 -25.21 -17.92 -40.52
CA GLY A 242 -24.26 -18.21 -41.61
C GLY A 242 -23.38 -19.38 -41.22
#